data_AF-Q981I3-F1
#
_entry.id   AF-Q981I3-F1
#
_cell.length_a   1.000
_cell.length_b   1.000
_cell.length_c   1.000
_cell.angle_alpha   90.00
_cell.angle_beta   90.00
_cell.angle_gamma   90.00
#
_symmetry.space_group_name_H-M   'P 1'
#
loop_
_entity.id
_entity.type
_entity.pdbx_description
1 polymer ?
#
loop_
_entity_poly.entity_id
_entity_poly.type
_entity_poly.pdbx_seq_one_letter_code
_entity_poly.pdbx_strand_id
1 'polypeptide(L)'
;MTLEIGGQCSRPNASHEGGSIVFCDSVLWQERAARRCEAVDSTAVADAPVHVMFGLARWLTGDTSPRARRTGMSKTDIQPSSIEGIKRLAKAISKRDSISHSKALDTASQASGFGNFQHARRSLTACSAEAGSTRQAVYISTFWRDGLTGASGRETIRVFLSTPLDELIKPSQYRYAHKLGRFRRHASDHVVDEYRPDSASAALERACGAARVLQFMDITGLQPSKADVERGAVYSARLPGRDHGSVWYDPVAKHHVGADEPYAASVPSKIAERDAWARQHNWSLARPEWAGMYYPEGCELYLYADTSKGYSLDRLLKALSKAPSPIVPANCDRVAVEGHVPFVTPGERAEAEAKLARNVQRKAPAPRGPKTTVEYRLPLSGQRRRRPKAAMPVDAHARIGTLLKSVLTDTRARAGVYKRVDAVRSELDDWVQCEHDRAAMPDAVFFDLYYGENSIEGKPKAGEQHIENLRLAQSVLMQHYPDCAPLRELIGKIDLAVRSLEKLR
;
A
#
# COMPACT_ATOMS: atom_id res chain seq x y z
N MET A 1 -60.00 -15.93 -37.91
CA MET A 1 -59.66 -16.34 -36.53
C MET A 1 -58.57 -15.38 -36.07
N THR A 2 -58.79 -14.10 -35.79
CA THR A 2 -59.71 -13.47 -34.83
C THR A 2 -59.66 -14.10 -33.44
N LEU A 3 -58.89 -13.47 -32.55
CA LEU A 3 -59.30 -13.08 -31.20
C LEU A 3 -58.33 -12.02 -30.65
N GLU A 4 -58.77 -10.76 -30.72
CA GLU A 4 -58.38 -9.64 -29.85
C GLU A 4 -59.01 -9.83 -28.47
N ILE A 5 -58.33 -9.39 -27.39
CA ILE A 5 -58.85 -8.63 -26.21
C ILE A 5 -57.57 -8.04 -25.55
N GLY A 6 -57.33 -6.75 -25.26
CA GLY A 6 -58.19 -5.60 -24.98
C GLY A 6 -58.08 -5.22 -23.48
N GLY A 7 -57.57 -4.03 -23.13
CA GLY A 7 -57.69 -3.50 -21.75
C GLY A 7 -56.70 -2.43 -21.27
N GLN A 8 -56.86 -1.19 -21.74
CA GLN A 8 -56.39 0.04 -21.08
C GLN A 8 -57.38 0.50 -19.99
N CYS A 9 -56.89 1.23 -18.98
CA CYS A 9 -57.48 2.41 -18.28
C CYS A 9 -56.85 2.52 -16.88
N SER A 10 -56.70 3.64 -16.19
CA SER A 10 -56.76 5.09 -16.45
C SER A 10 -56.33 5.75 -15.12
N ARG A 11 -55.74 6.95 -15.18
CA ARG A 11 -55.49 7.80 -14.00
C ARG A 11 -56.82 8.35 -13.43
N PRO A 12 -56.78 8.88 -12.20
CA PRO A 12 -57.07 10.32 -12.09
C PRO A 12 -56.13 11.09 -11.14
N ASN A 13 -55.95 12.38 -11.49
CA ASN A 13 -55.41 13.44 -10.64
C ASN A 13 -56.47 13.91 -9.62
N ALA A 14 -56.03 14.30 -8.43
CA ALA A 14 -56.67 15.39 -7.67
C ALA A 14 -55.65 16.05 -6.73
N SER A 15 -55.59 17.37 -6.83
CA SER A 15 -54.80 18.35 -6.07
C SER A 15 -55.61 18.91 -4.89
N HIS A 16 -54.96 19.19 -3.75
CA HIS A 16 -55.00 20.50 -3.06
C HIS A 16 -54.18 20.51 -1.75
N GLU A 17 -53.40 21.59 -1.63
CA GLU A 17 -53.15 22.45 -0.45
C GLU A 17 -52.55 21.92 0.87
N GLY A 18 -51.36 22.48 1.17
CA GLY A 18 -51.19 23.42 2.28
C GLY A 18 -51.13 22.87 3.71
N GLY A 19 -49.93 22.80 4.29
CA GLY A 19 -49.76 22.62 5.73
C GLY A 19 -48.31 22.38 6.16
N SER A 20 -47.64 23.43 6.62
CA SER A 20 -46.36 23.38 7.33
C SER A 20 -46.54 22.70 8.68
N ILE A 21 -45.90 21.55 8.92
CA ILE A 21 -45.71 21.00 10.27
C ILE A 21 -44.27 20.48 10.41
N VAL A 22 -43.56 21.13 11.32
CA VAL A 22 -42.28 20.74 11.92
C VAL A 22 -42.50 19.44 12.69
N PHE A 23 -41.85 18.34 12.29
CA PHE A 23 -41.81 17.11 13.09
C PHE A 23 -40.54 17.07 13.94
N CYS A 24 -40.77 17.05 15.24
CA CYS A 24 -39.79 16.93 16.31
C CYS A 24 -39.60 15.43 16.61
N ASP A 25 -38.48 14.83 16.18
CA ASP A 25 -38.17 13.42 16.41
C ASP A 25 -37.62 13.17 17.83
N SER A 26 -38.45 13.40 18.85
CA SER A 26 -38.09 13.19 20.27
C SER A 26 -38.54 11.85 20.86
N VAL A 27 -39.03 10.89 20.06
CA VAL A 27 -39.76 9.72 20.60
C VAL A 27 -39.10 8.35 20.32
N LEU A 28 -38.02 8.28 19.54
CA LEU A 28 -37.35 7.00 19.21
C LEU A 28 -36.20 6.59 20.14
N TRP A 29 -36.00 7.30 21.25
CA TRP A 29 -34.88 7.09 22.18
C TRP A 29 -35.17 6.15 23.36
N GLN A 30 -36.41 5.69 23.57
CA GLN A 30 -36.81 5.05 24.85
C GLN A 30 -36.87 3.52 24.87
N GLU A 31 -36.80 2.78 23.76
CA GLU A 31 -37.10 1.33 23.77
C GLU A 31 -35.94 0.33 23.57
N ARG A 32 -34.68 0.75 23.40
CA ARG A 32 -33.57 -0.19 23.12
C ARG A 32 -32.53 -0.41 24.24
N ALA A 33 -32.59 0.32 25.35
CA ALA A 33 -31.61 0.20 26.43
C ALA A 33 -31.98 -0.80 27.54
N ALA A 34 -33.22 -1.27 27.61
CA ALA A 34 -33.73 -2.09 28.73
C ALA A 34 -33.56 -3.62 28.59
N ARG A 35 -32.84 -4.14 27.58
CA ARG A 35 -32.71 -5.60 27.34
C ARG A 35 -31.29 -6.18 27.39
N ARG A 36 -30.39 -5.64 28.22
CA ARG A 36 -29.02 -6.22 28.33
C ARG A 36 -28.44 -6.37 29.74
N CYS A 37 -29.27 -6.24 30.77
CA CYS A 37 -28.87 -6.49 32.16
C CYS A 37 -29.72 -7.60 32.76
N GLU A 38 -29.48 -8.85 32.35
CA GLU A 38 -29.93 -10.04 33.09
C GLU A 38 -29.12 -11.24 32.59
N ALA A 39 -28.11 -11.64 33.38
CA ALA A 39 -27.56 -12.99 33.51
C ALA A 39 -26.20 -12.91 34.26
N VAL A 40 -26.25 -12.76 35.58
CA VAL A 40 -25.20 -13.21 36.50
C VAL A 40 -25.90 -13.93 37.64
N ASP A 41 -25.72 -15.24 37.70
CA ASP A 41 -25.61 -16.10 38.89
C ASP A 41 -25.59 -17.54 38.37
N SER A 42 -24.88 -18.52 38.91
CA SER A 42 -24.14 -18.67 40.15
C SER A 42 -23.30 -19.95 39.98
N THR A 43 -22.16 -20.06 40.64
CA THR A 43 -21.69 -21.27 41.37
C THR A 43 -20.32 -20.98 41.98
N ALA A 44 -20.31 -20.86 43.30
CA ALA A 44 -19.13 -20.93 44.14
C ALA A 44 -18.96 -22.36 44.67
N VAL A 45 -17.71 -22.86 44.72
CA VAL A 45 -17.24 -23.84 45.73
C VAL A 45 -15.76 -23.53 46.02
N ALA A 46 -15.41 -23.65 47.30
CA ALA A 46 -14.20 -23.21 47.98
C ALA A 46 -12.96 -24.11 47.77
N ASP A 47 -11.75 -23.55 47.95
CA ASP A 47 -10.87 -23.89 49.09
C ASP A 47 -9.55 -23.09 49.15
N ALA A 48 -9.32 -22.49 50.33
CA ALA A 48 -8.12 -22.27 51.16
C ALA A 48 -6.72 -21.77 50.62
N PRO A 49 -5.89 -21.14 51.50
CA PRO A 49 -4.97 -20.06 51.13
C PRO A 49 -3.48 -20.37 51.35
N VAL A 50 -2.59 -19.60 50.70
CA VAL A 50 -1.18 -19.48 51.15
C VAL A 50 -0.76 -18.00 51.15
N HIS A 51 -0.59 -17.49 52.37
CA HIS A 51 0.20 -16.32 52.71
C HIS A 51 1.68 -16.58 52.40
N VAL A 52 2.37 -15.67 51.70
CA VAL A 52 3.73 -15.25 52.07
C VAL A 52 3.92 -13.77 51.74
N MET A 53 4.04 -12.98 52.81
CA MET A 53 4.55 -11.62 52.86
C MET A 53 6.08 -11.61 52.66
N PHE A 54 6.62 -10.78 51.77
CA PHE A 54 7.96 -10.17 51.82
C PHE A 54 8.01 -9.15 50.67
N GLY A 55 8.41 -7.88 50.80
CA GLY A 55 8.95 -7.08 51.88
C GLY A 55 9.42 -5.78 51.23
N LEU A 56 8.83 -4.65 51.64
CA LEU A 56 9.26 -3.31 51.27
C LEU A 56 10.34 -2.91 52.28
N ALA A 57 11.63 -2.94 51.89
CA ALA A 57 12.72 -2.16 52.50
C ALA A 57 14.08 -2.62 51.95
N ARG A 58 14.69 -1.84 51.05
CA ARG A 58 16.16 -1.63 51.01
C ARG A 58 16.54 -0.50 50.05
N TRP A 59 16.29 0.74 50.48
CA TRP A 59 17.22 1.83 50.20
C TRP A 59 18.18 1.89 51.39
N LEU A 60 19.44 2.25 51.14
CA LEU A 60 20.55 2.41 52.11
C LEU A 60 21.38 1.15 52.42
N THR A 61 22.19 0.72 51.44
CA THR A 61 23.60 0.36 51.70
C THR A 61 24.36 0.63 50.41
N GLY A 62 25.27 1.61 50.45
CA GLY A 62 26.22 1.85 49.37
C GLY A 62 27.15 0.64 49.27
N ASP A 63 27.09 -0.05 48.14
CA ASP A 63 28.05 -1.09 47.80
C ASP A 63 28.48 -0.89 46.35
N THR A 64 29.74 -0.48 46.22
CA THR A 64 30.47 -0.35 44.97
C THR A 64 30.96 -1.73 44.56
N SER A 65 30.27 -2.37 43.62
CA SER A 65 30.87 -3.45 42.83
C SER A 65 30.30 -3.47 41.40
N PRO A 66 31.16 -3.76 40.40
CA PRO A 66 30.91 -3.42 39.01
C PRO A 66 29.87 -4.36 38.41
N ARG A 67 28.73 -3.78 37.97
CA ARG A 67 27.75 -4.47 37.14
C ARG A 67 28.43 -5.01 35.88
N ALA A 68 28.37 -6.33 35.75
CA ALA A 68 28.54 -7.05 34.51
C ALA A 68 27.80 -6.32 33.37
N ARG A 69 28.58 -5.81 32.41
CA ARG A 69 28.05 -5.29 31.15
C ARG A 69 27.40 -6.46 30.43
N ARG A 70 26.07 -6.44 30.28
CA ARG A 70 25.44 -7.03 29.10
C ARG A 70 26.06 -6.32 27.90
N THR A 71 26.87 -7.05 27.14
CA THR A 71 27.32 -6.67 25.81
C THR A 71 26.10 -6.59 24.90
N GLY A 72 25.50 -5.40 24.83
CA GLY A 72 24.63 -5.05 23.72
C GLY A 72 25.51 -5.00 22.46
N MET A 73 25.32 -5.93 21.54
CA MET A 73 25.88 -5.86 20.20
C MET A 73 25.51 -4.50 19.59
N SER A 74 26.50 -3.63 19.40
CA SER A 74 26.33 -2.37 18.70
C SER A 74 26.05 -2.68 17.23
N LYS A 75 25.14 -1.92 16.60
CA LYS A 75 24.81 -2.01 15.17
C LYS A 75 26.00 -1.70 14.23
N THR A 76 27.20 -1.51 14.77
CA THR A 76 28.43 -1.17 14.05
C THR A 76 29.31 -2.38 13.78
N ASP A 77 29.04 -3.56 14.37
CA ASP A 77 29.85 -4.78 14.18
C ASP A 77 29.30 -5.72 13.08
N ILE A 78 28.26 -5.29 12.36
CA ILE A 78 27.74 -6.04 11.20
C ILE A 78 28.50 -5.56 9.97
N GLN A 79 29.39 -6.39 9.43
CA GLN A 79 30.04 -6.15 8.14
C GLN A 79 28.99 -6.18 7.02
N PRO A 80 28.71 -5.06 6.34
CA PRO A 80 27.70 -5.04 5.29
C PRO A 80 28.20 -5.76 4.03
N SER A 81 27.49 -6.81 3.61
CA SER A 81 27.77 -7.57 2.38
C SER A 81 27.06 -7.02 1.12
N SER A 82 26.49 -5.81 1.19
CA SER A 82 25.77 -5.19 0.06
C SER A 82 26.16 -3.72 -0.13
N ILE A 83 26.05 -3.22 -1.37
CA ILE A 83 26.34 -1.81 -1.71
C ILE A 83 25.47 -0.86 -0.87
N GLU A 84 24.21 -1.23 -0.65
CA GLU A 84 23.29 -0.41 0.15
C GLU A 84 23.62 -0.46 1.65
N GLY A 85 24.09 -1.61 2.15
CA GLY A 85 24.64 -1.73 3.49
C GLY A 85 25.88 -0.84 3.70
N ILE A 86 26.80 -0.81 2.73
CA ILE A 86 27.98 0.06 2.76
C ILE A 86 27.58 1.54 2.76
N LYS A 87 26.59 1.94 1.96
CA LYS A 87 26.07 3.33 1.97
C LYS A 87 25.45 3.72 3.31
N ARG A 88 24.70 2.82 3.95
CA ARG A 88 24.10 3.07 5.28
C ARG A 88 25.18 3.18 6.35
N LEU A 89 26.18 2.31 6.32
CA LEU A 89 27.33 2.37 7.22
C LEU A 89 28.14 3.66 7.01
N ALA A 90 28.40 4.05 5.77
CA ALA A 90 29.09 5.30 5.43
C ALA A 90 28.34 6.54 5.94
N LYS A 91 26.99 6.53 5.93
CA LYS A 91 26.18 7.61 6.50
C LYS A 91 26.33 7.70 8.02
N ALA A 92 26.44 6.57 8.71
CA ALA A 92 26.71 6.53 10.15
C ALA A 92 28.14 7.01 10.48
N ILE A 93 29.13 6.59 9.71
CA ILE A 93 30.54 6.98 9.87
C ILE A 93 30.73 8.47 9.59
N SER A 94 30.16 9.00 8.49
CA SER A 94 30.25 10.42 8.15
C SER A 94 29.67 11.31 9.25
N LYS A 95 28.57 10.87 9.91
CA LYS A 95 27.96 11.59 11.04
C LYS A 95 28.78 11.48 12.33
N ARG A 96 29.42 10.34 12.58
CA ARG A 96 30.21 10.09 13.80
C ARG A 96 31.55 10.81 13.77
N ASP A 97 32.23 10.74 12.63
CA ASP A 97 33.64 11.13 12.50
C ASP A 97 33.81 12.47 11.76
N SER A 98 32.71 13.14 11.40
CA SER A 98 32.69 14.43 10.69
C SER A 98 33.55 14.47 9.42
N ILE A 99 33.67 13.32 8.74
CA ILE A 99 34.40 13.19 7.48
C ILE A 99 33.48 13.32 6.26
N SER A 100 34.05 13.71 5.12
CA SER A 100 33.33 13.79 3.85
C SER A 100 32.70 12.44 3.48
N HIS A 101 31.53 12.47 2.85
CA HIS A 101 30.78 11.25 2.54
C HIS A 101 31.57 10.29 1.63
N SER A 102 32.37 10.81 0.69
CA SER A 102 33.26 10.00 -0.15
C SER A 102 34.29 9.23 0.67
N LYS A 103 34.96 9.91 1.61
CA LYS A 103 35.92 9.28 2.52
C LYS A 103 35.25 8.25 3.43
N ALA A 104 34.03 8.54 3.90
CA ALA A 104 33.24 7.60 4.69
C ALA A 104 32.81 6.35 3.90
N LEU A 105 32.56 6.46 2.59
CA LEU A 105 32.26 5.31 1.73
C LEU A 105 33.47 4.40 1.57
N ASP A 106 34.66 4.96 1.41
CA ASP A 106 35.90 4.18 1.34
C ASP A 106 36.21 3.51 2.68
N THR A 107 36.06 4.23 3.81
CA THR A 107 36.23 3.66 5.16
C THR A 107 35.21 2.54 5.44
N ALA A 108 33.93 2.72 5.05
CA ALA A 108 32.92 1.68 5.17
C ALA A 108 33.23 0.45 4.30
N SER A 109 33.81 0.66 3.12
CA SER A 109 34.21 -0.40 2.20
C SER A 109 35.40 -1.19 2.75
N GLN A 110 36.39 -0.51 3.33
CA GLN A 110 37.54 -1.12 4.03
C GLN A 110 37.12 -1.93 5.25
N ALA A 111 36.18 -1.41 6.04
CA ALA A 111 35.58 -2.14 7.16
C ALA A 111 34.84 -3.41 6.73
N SER A 112 34.45 -3.49 5.44
CA SER A 112 33.78 -4.64 4.84
C SER A 112 34.72 -5.54 4.02
N GLY A 113 36.04 -5.34 4.13
CA GLY A 113 37.06 -6.15 3.44
C GLY A 113 37.38 -5.74 2.00
N PHE A 114 36.89 -4.59 1.52
CA PHE A 114 37.18 -4.09 0.17
C PHE A 114 38.17 -2.91 0.20
N GLY A 115 39.07 -2.80 -0.78
CA GLY A 115 40.09 -1.75 -0.78
C GLY A 115 39.54 -0.30 -0.80
N ASN A 116 38.47 -0.05 -1.56
CA ASN A 116 37.75 1.22 -1.63
C ASN A 116 36.31 1.02 -2.14
N PHE A 117 35.49 2.07 -2.20
CA PHE A 117 34.09 1.95 -2.64
C PHE A 117 33.95 1.50 -4.10
N GLN A 118 34.87 1.87 -4.98
CA GLN A 118 34.85 1.37 -6.36
C GLN A 118 35.18 -0.12 -6.44
N HIS A 119 36.12 -0.59 -5.63
CA HIS A 119 36.45 -2.01 -5.49
C HIS A 119 35.26 -2.78 -4.92
N ALA A 120 34.64 -2.29 -3.84
CA ALA A 120 33.40 -2.87 -3.30
C ALA A 120 32.29 -2.91 -4.36
N ARG A 121 32.10 -1.82 -5.12
CA ARG A 121 31.10 -1.78 -6.18
C ARG A 121 31.41 -2.79 -7.28
N ARG A 122 32.65 -2.88 -7.75
CA ARG A 122 33.07 -3.83 -8.79
C ARG A 122 32.98 -5.26 -8.29
N SER A 123 33.52 -5.58 -7.11
CA SER A 123 33.51 -6.93 -6.53
C SER A 123 32.11 -7.39 -6.15
N LEU A 124 31.23 -6.54 -5.62
CA LEU A 124 29.85 -6.92 -5.31
C LEU A 124 28.98 -7.02 -6.56
N THR A 125 29.21 -6.17 -7.57
CA THR A 125 28.53 -6.30 -8.88
C THR A 125 29.05 -7.53 -9.65
N ALA A 126 30.35 -7.82 -9.56
CA ALA A 126 30.96 -9.00 -10.14
C ALA A 126 30.55 -10.28 -9.40
N CYS A 127 30.49 -10.31 -8.07
CA CYS A 127 29.91 -11.43 -7.31
C CYS A 127 28.42 -11.63 -7.62
N SER A 128 27.68 -10.55 -7.88
CA SER A 128 26.28 -10.65 -8.35
C SER A 128 26.16 -11.13 -9.80
N ALA A 129 27.25 -11.06 -10.59
CA ALA A 129 27.34 -11.58 -11.95
C ALA A 129 27.96 -12.98 -12.02
N GLU A 130 28.84 -13.34 -11.06
CA GLU A 130 29.54 -14.62 -10.90
C GLU A 130 28.78 -15.61 -10.01
N ALA A 131 27.82 -15.15 -9.19
CA ALA A 131 26.71 -15.97 -8.73
C ALA A 131 25.86 -16.30 -9.96
N GLY A 132 26.34 -17.24 -10.77
CA GLY A 132 25.85 -17.49 -12.11
C GLY A 132 24.33 -17.59 -12.16
N SER A 133 23.73 -16.84 -13.09
CA SER A 133 22.51 -17.23 -13.81
C SER A 133 21.58 -18.15 -13.01
N THR A 134 21.09 -17.70 -11.85
CA THR A 134 19.98 -18.40 -11.19
C THR A 134 18.76 -18.06 -12.03
N ARG A 135 18.59 -18.81 -13.13
CA ARG A 135 17.42 -18.63 -13.97
C ARG A 135 16.20 -18.84 -13.10
N GLN A 136 15.40 -17.80 -12.97
CA GLN A 136 14.24 -17.81 -12.10
C GLN A 136 13.10 -18.48 -12.85
N ALA A 137 12.50 -19.47 -12.21
CA ALA A 137 11.32 -20.12 -12.75
C ALA A 137 10.15 -19.15 -12.66
N VAL A 138 9.58 -18.81 -13.80
CA VAL A 138 8.31 -18.08 -13.92
C VAL A 138 7.26 -19.04 -14.45
N TYR A 139 6.09 -19.02 -13.83
CA TYR A 139 4.95 -19.83 -14.20
C TYR A 139 3.96 -18.97 -14.98
N ILE A 140 3.39 -19.54 -16.04
CA ILE A 140 2.37 -18.91 -16.86
C ILE A 140 1.17 -19.84 -16.89
N SER A 141 0.04 -19.37 -16.38
CA SER A 141 -1.19 -20.16 -16.27
C SER A 141 -2.32 -19.57 -17.11
N THR A 142 -3.01 -20.43 -17.86
CA THR A 142 -4.20 -20.08 -18.65
C THR A 142 -5.34 -21.04 -18.29
N PHE A 143 -6.47 -20.50 -17.83
CA PHE A 143 -7.66 -21.29 -17.54
C PHE A 143 -8.51 -21.44 -18.79
N TRP A 144 -9.04 -22.63 -19.06
CA TRP A 144 -9.93 -22.88 -20.20
C TRP A 144 -11.26 -23.47 -19.75
N ARG A 145 -12.29 -23.25 -20.58
CA ARG A 145 -13.62 -23.84 -20.40
C ARG A 145 -14.25 -24.10 -21.76
N ASP A 146 -14.46 -25.37 -22.06
CA ASP A 146 -15.23 -25.80 -23.21
C ASP A 146 -16.72 -25.55 -22.95
N GLY A 147 -17.32 -24.71 -23.80
CA GLY A 147 -18.74 -24.38 -23.71
C GLY A 147 -19.67 -25.51 -24.18
N LEU A 148 -19.18 -26.43 -25.01
CA LEU A 148 -19.94 -27.54 -25.55
C LEU A 148 -19.97 -28.74 -24.59
N THR A 149 -18.81 -29.14 -24.06
CA THR A 149 -18.71 -30.28 -23.14
C THR A 149 -18.87 -29.87 -21.68
N GLY A 150 -18.77 -28.57 -21.36
CA GLY A 150 -18.72 -28.06 -19.99
C GLY A 150 -17.40 -28.34 -19.27
N ALA A 151 -16.45 -29.02 -19.93
CA ALA A 151 -15.14 -29.30 -19.37
C ALA A 151 -14.38 -28.00 -19.10
N SER A 152 -13.59 -27.99 -18.03
CA SER A 152 -12.76 -26.85 -17.69
C SER A 152 -11.47 -27.31 -17.07
N GLY A 153 -10.41 -26.55 -17.27
CA GLY A 153 -9.11 -26.87 -16.73
C GLY A 153 -8.18 -25.66 -16.73
N ARG A 154 -6.91 -25.94 -16.48
CA ARG A 154 -5.84 -24.95 -16.51
C ARG A 154 -4.60 -25.58 -17.10
N GLU A 155 -4.02 -24.89 -18.06
CA GLU A 155 -2.69 -25.19 -18.55
C GLU A 155 -1.69 -24.26 -17.86
N THR A 156 -0.65 -24.84 -17.28
CA THR A 156 0.45 -24.08 -16.68
C THR A 156 1.77 -24.53 -17.31
N ILE A 157 2.56 -23.57 -17.75
CA ILE A 157 3.92 -23.83 -18.24
C ILE A 157 4.95 -23.11 -17.37
N ARG A 158 6.14 -23.68 -17.29
CA ARG A 158 7.29 -23.11 -16.57
C ARG A 158 8.30 -22.58 -17.59
N VAL A 159 8.79 -21.37 -17.35
CA VAL A 159 9.85 -20.74 -18.15
C VAL A 159 10.96 -20.26 -17.24
N PHE A 160 12.18 -20.24 -17.75
CA PHE A 160 13.37 -19.86 -17.00
C PHE A 160 13.91 -18.54 -17.53
N LEU A 161 13.84 -17.48 -16.73
CA LEU A 161 14.28 -16.13 -17.10
C LEU A 161 15.57 -15.76 -16.37
N SER A 162 16.47 -15.03 -17.03
CA SER A 162 17.69 -14.51 -16.40
C SER A 162 17.42 -13.35 -15.44
N THR A 163 16.34 -12.61 -15.70
CA THR A 163 15.92 -11.44 -14.91
C THR A 163 14.62 -11.74 -14.13
N PRO A 164 14.47 -11.26 -12.89
CA PRO A 164 13.20 -11.36 -12.17
C PRO A 164 12.04 -10.76 -12.96
N LEU A 165 10.86 -11.39 -12.88
CA LEU A 165 9.67 -10.95 -13.61
C LEU A 165 9.31 -9.47 -13.36
N ASP A 166 9.46 -9.01 -12.12
CA ASP A 166 9.17 -7.64 -11.69
C ASP A 166 10.14 -6.59 -12.25
N GLU A 167 11.38 -7.00 -12.52
CA GLU A 167 12.37 -6.15 -13.16
C GLU A 167 12.21 -6.16 -14.68
N LEU A 168 11.78 -7.29 -15.24
CA LEU A 168 11.59 -7.49 -16.67
C LEU A 168 10.38 -6.72 -17.21
N ILE A 169 9.23 -6.77 -16.51
CA ILE A 169 7.98 -6.15 -16.96
C ILE A 169 7.16 -5.57 -15.82
N LYS A 170 6.82 -4.28 -15.92
CA LYS A 170 5.92 -3.64 -14.95
C LYS A 170 4.47 -4.04 -15.21
N PRO A 171 3.60 -4.09 -14.18
CA PRO A 171 2.18 -4.43 -14.35
C PRO A 171 1.45 -3.60 -15.42
N SER A 172 1.78 -2.31 -15.54
CA SER A 172 1.18 -1.41 -16.54
C SER A 172 1.62 -1.68 -17.98
N GLN A 173 2.69 -2.45 -18.19
CA GLN A 173 3.28 -2.72 -19.51
C GLN A 173 2.72 -3.98 -20.18
N TYR A 174 2.09 -4.90 -19.44
CA TYR A 174 1.51 -6.13 -19.99
C TYR A 174 0.57 -5.86 -21.16
N ARG A 175 -0.28 -4.83 -21.06
CA ARG A 175 -1.23 -4.41 -22.11
C ARG A 175 -0.59 -3.99 -23.44
N TYR A 176 0.70 -3.66 -23.47
CA TYR A 176 1.38 -3.17 -24.68
C TYR A 176 2.08 -4.28 -25.47
N ALA A 177 2.25 -5.46 -24.88
CA ALA A 177 2.80 -6.62 -25.56
C ALA A 177 1.66 -7.50 -26.07
N HIS A 178 1.61 -7.76 -27.39
CA HIS A 178 0.46 -8.37 -28.05
C HIS A 178 -0.01 -9.69 -27.40
N LYS A 179 0.90 -10.66 -27.20
CA LYS A 179 0.56 -11.96 -26.58
C LYS A 179 0.48 -11.92 -25.04
N LEU A 180 0.90 -10.81 -24.40
CA LEU A 180 0.80 -10.61 -22.94
C LEU A 180 -0.37 -9.69 -22.53
N GLY A 181 -1.11 -9.11 -23.48
CA GLY A 181 -2.09 -8.04 -23.19
C GLY A 181 -3.21 -8.43 -22.23
N ARG A 182 -3.61 -9.71 -22.23
CA ARG A 182 -4.63 -10.29 -21.35
C ARG A 182 -4.05 -10.95 -20.10
N PHE A 183 -2.74 -11.01 -19.98
CA PHE A 183 -2.08 -11.58 -18.83
C PHE A 183 -1.89 -10.53 -17.73
N ARG A 184 -1.91 -10.99 -16.48
CA ARG A 184 -1.59 -10.17 -15.30
C ARG A 184 -0.63 -10.91 -14.40
N ARG A 185 0.19 -10.12 -13.70
CA ARG A 185 0.99 -10.62 -12.60
C ARG A 185 0.07 -11.05 -11.44
N HIS A 186 0.19 -12.30 -11.02
CA HIS A 186 -0.49 -12.86 -9.85
C HIS A 186 0.44 -12.93 -8.64
N ALA A 187 1.72 -13.27 -8.85
CA ALA A 187 2.79 -13.24 -7.86
C ALA A 187 4.12 -12.83 -8.49
N SER A 188 5.20 -12.74 -7.71
CA SER A 188 6.55 -12.42 -8.22
C SER A 188 7.08 -13.38 -9.28
N ASP A 189 6.59 -14.62 -9.30
CA ASP A 189 6.98 -15.67 -10.22
C ASP A 189 5.80 -16.23 -11.04
N HIS A 190 4.63 -15.59 -11.00
CA HIS A 190 3.41 -16.12 -11.62
C HIS A 190 2.64 -15.09 -12.42
N VAL A 191 2.30 -15.45 -13.66
CA VAL A 191 1.44 -14.70 -14.56
C VAL A 191 0.22 -15.53 -14.93
N VAL A 192 -0.95 -14.92 -14.90
CA VAL A 192 -2.24 -15.57 -15.19
C VAL A 192 -2.95 -14.86 -16.34
N ASP A 193 -3.50 -15.62 -17.29
CA ASP A 193 -4.38 -15.11 -18.34
C ASP A 193 -5.77 -14.76 -17.77
N GLU A 194 -6.24 -13.54 -18.02
CA GLU A 194 -7.62 -13.14 -17.71
C GLU A 194 -8.62 -13.71 -18.72
N TYR A 195 -8.17 -14.06 -19.92
CA TYR A 195 -9.02 -14.67 -20.95
C TYR A 195 -9.17 -16.17 -20.72
N ARG A 196 -10.36 -16.69 -21.03
CA ARG A 196 -10.68 -18.11 -20.93
C ARG A 196 -10.96 -18.70 -22.31
N PRO A 197 -9.98 -19.34 -22.96
CA PRO A 197 -10.23 -20.07 -24.20
C PRO A 197 -11.15 -21.27 -24.00
N ASP A 198 -11.68 -21.76 -25.11
CA ASP A 198 -12.66 -22.85 -25.22
C ASP A 198 -12.04 -24.25 -25.16
N SER A 199 -10.72 -24.36 -25.14
CA SER A 199 -10.02 -25.66 -25.19
C SER A 199 -8.66 -25.63 -24.49
N ALA A 200 -8.21 -26.81 -24.05
CA ALA A 200 -6.90 -27.00 -23.44
C ALA A 200 -5.75 -26.62 -24.40
N SER A 201 -5.85 -27.02 -25.67
CA SER A 201 -4.88 -26.67 -26.71
C SER A 201 -4.78 -25.16 -26.92
N ALA A 202 -5.90 -24.45 -26.97
CA ALA A 202 -5.90 -22.99 -27.08
C ALA A 202 -5.32 -22.31 -25.82
N ALA A 203 -5.59 -22.82 -24.61
CA ALA A 203 -4.96 -22.33 -23.39
C ALA A 203 -3.44 -22.46 -23.42
N LEU A 204 -2.96 -23.60 -23.87
CA LEU A 204 -1.54 -23.87 -24.00
C LEU A 204 -0.86 -22.97 -25.06
N GLU A 205 -1.46 -22.82 -26.23
CA GLU A 205 -0.96 -21.94 -27.29
C GLU A 205 -0.81 -20.49 -26.79
N ARG A 206 -1.77 -20.03 -26.01
CA ARG A 206 -1.73 -18.71 -25.37
C ARG A 206 -0.62 -18.60 -24.33
N ALA A 207 -0.46 -19.63 -23.49
CA ALA A 207 0.62 -19.67 -22.51
C ALA A 207 2.00 -19.66 -23.21
N CYS A 208 2.18 -20.45 -24.28
CA CYS A 208 3.40 -20.46 -25.09
C CYS A 208 3.64 -19.11 -25.77
N GLY A 209 2.59 -18.45 -26.27
CA GLY A 209 2.68 -17.09 -26.83
C GLY A 209 3.19 -16.07 -25.81
N ALA A 210 2.69 -16.11 -24.58
CA ALA A 210 3.18 -15.29 -23.47
C ALA A 210 4.63 -15.61 -23.13
N ALA A 211 5.00 -16.90 -23.07
CA ALA A 211 6.36 -17.36 -22.83
C ALA A 211 7.36 -16.82 -23.86
N ARG A 212 7.02 -16.85 -25.15
CA ARG A 212 7.88 -16.32 -26.23
C ARG A 212 8.14 -14.83 -26.08
N VAL A 213 7.14 -14.07 -25.66
CA VAL A 213 7.32 -12.64 -25.42
C VAL A 213 8.23 -12.39 -24.22
N LEU A 214 8.05 -13.10 -23.11
CA LEU A 214 8.95 -12.98 -21.95
C LEU A 214 10.39 -13.42 -22.30
N GLN A 215 10.54 -14.47 -23.10
CA GLN A 215 11.82 -14.92 -23.64
C GLN A 215 12.47 -13.82 -24.48
N PHE A 216 11.73 -13.21 -25.41
CA PHE A 216 12.23 -12.09 -26.23
C PHE A 216 12.68 -10.91 -25.37
N MET A 217 11.91 -10.54 -24.34
CA MET A 217 12.26 -9.48 -23.40
C MET A 217 13.54 -9.81 -22.63
N ASP A 218 13.68 -11.03 -22.13
CA ASP A 218 14.85 -11.48 -21.36
C ASP A 218 16.13 -11.50 -22.22
N ILE A 219 16.01 -11.91 -23.49
CA ILE A 219 17.14 -11.94 -24.44
C ILE A 219 17.58 -10.52 -24.84
N THR A 220 16.61 -9.66 -25.16
CA THR A 220 16.88 -8.36 -25.78
C THR A 220 17.04 -7.23 -24.76
N GLY A 221 16.49 -7.39 -23.55
CA GLY A 221 16.36 -6.32 -22.56
C GLY A 221 15.35 -5.23 -22.96
N LEU A 222 14.59 -5.43 -24.03
CA LEU A 222 13.60 -4.48 -24.50
C LEU A 222 12.33 -4.51 -23.64
N GLN A 223 11.71 -3.35 -23.48
CA GLN A 223 10.48 -3.19 -22.70
C GLN A 223 9.29 -2.85 -23.61
N PRO A 224 8.10 -3.43 -23.39
CA PRO A 224 6.90 -3.08 -24.14
C PRO A 224 6.58 -1.59 -23.97
N SER A 225 6.31 -0.92 -25.09
CA SER A 225 6.02 0.51 -25.11
C SER A 225 4.70 0.79 -25.82
N LYS A 226 4.00 1.83 -25.34
CA LYS A 226 2.80 2.37 -25.98
C LYS A 226 3.10 3.42 -27.05
N ALA A 227 4.38 3.77 -27.19
CA ALA A 227 4.79 4.82 -28.11
C ALA A 227 4.49 4.39 -29.54
N ASP A 228 4.36 5.39 -30.40
CA ASP A 228 4.49 5.16 -31.83
C ASP A 228 5.98 5.26 -32.19
N VAL A 229 6.52 4.24 -32.87
CA VAL A 229 7.90 4.29 -33.39
C VAL A 229 7.94 5.25 -34.58
N GLU A 230 6.88 5.24 -35.39
CA GLU A 230 6.71 6.02 -36.62
C GLU A 230 5.94 7.31 -36.31
N ARG A 231 6.39 8.10 -35.31
CA ARG A 231 5.64 9.27 -34.79
C ARG A 231 5.25 10.25 -35.91
N GLY A 232 3.94 10.49 -36.05
CA GLY A 232 3.41 11.47 -37.00
C GLY A 232 3.40 10.98 -38.45
N ALA A 233 3.75 9.71 -38.69
CA ALA A 233 3.64 9.09 -40.01
C ALA A 233 2.17 9.02 -40.44
N VAL A 234 1.86 9.64 -41.59
CA VAL A 234 0.64 9.35 -42.35
C VAL A 234 0.62 7.84 -42.66
N TYR A 235 -0.55 7.24 -42.87
CA TYR A 235 -0.67 5.80 -43.14
C TYR A 235 0.30 5.29 -44.23
N SER A 236 0.61 6.14 -45.24
CA SER A 236 1.57 5.88 -46.32
C SER A 236 3.05 5.89 -45.91
N ALA A 237 3.38 6.43 -44.74
CA ALA A 237 4.73 6.46 -44.19
C ALA A 237 5.01 5.31 -43.21
N ARG A 238 4.05 4.40 -43.01
CA ARG A 238 4.25 3.18 -42.22
C ARG A 238 5.01 2.12 -43.00
N LEU A 239 5.63 1.19 -42.28
CA LEU A 239 6.31 0.04 -42.89
C LEU A 239 5.34 -0.72 -43.83
N PRO A 240 5.69 -0.90 -45.13
CA PRO A 240 4.82 -1.58 -46.08
C PRO A 240 4.53 -3.03 -45.69
N GLY A 241 3.25 -3.41 -45.77
CA GLY A 241 2.81 -4.76 -45.41
C GLY A 241 2.98 -5.12 -43.94
N ARG A 242 3.04 -4.11 -43.05
CA ARG A 242 3.12 -4.30 -41.60
C ARG A 242 1.98 -5.18 -41.10
N ASP A 243 2.33 -6.23 -40.37
CA ASP A 243 1.39 -7.19 -39.82
C ASP A 243 1.92 -7.74 -38.49
N HIS A 244 1.00 -7.91 -37.53
CA HIS A 244 1.34 -8.29 -36.16
C HIS A 244 2.41 -7.41 -35.47
N GLY A 245 2.54 -6.15 -35.88
CA GLY A 245 3.58 -5.27 -35.38
C GLY A 245 3.42 -4.86 -33.90
N SER A 246 4.54 -4.77 -33.18
CA SER A 246 4.64 -4.36 -31.78
C SER A 246 5.75 -3.33 -31.57
N VAL A 247 5.65 -2.57 -30.46
CA VAL A 247 6.57 -1.46 -30.18
C VAL A 247 7.30 -1.67 -28.86
N TRP A 248 8.60 -1.46 -28.91
CA TRP A 248 9.55 -1.75 -27.84
C TRP A 248 10.42 -0.54 -27.53
N TYR A 249 10.91 -0.46 -26.29
CA TYR A 249 11.82 0.56 -25.82
C TYR A 249 13.10 -0.09 -25.30
N ASP A 250 14.24 0.37 -25.80
CA ASP A 250 15.56 0.01 -25.31
C ASP A 250 15.95 0.96 -24.16
N PRO A 251 15.99 0.49 -22.90
CA PRO A 251 16.34 1.34 -21.77
C PRO A 251 17.82 1.75 -21.74
N VAL A 252 18.71 1.00 -22.41
CA VAL A 252 20.15 1.27 -22.43
C VAL A 252 20.45 2.36 -23.45
N ALA A 253 19.95 2.20 -24.67
CA ALA A 253 20.14 3.19 -25.74
C ALA A 253 19.13 4.34 -25.69
N LYS A 254 18.09 4.22 -24.86
CA LYS A 254 16.96 5.16 -24.75
C LYS A 254 16.25 5.40 -26.08
N HIS A 255 16.08 4.35 -26.86
CA HIS A 255 15.52 4.41 -28.22
C HIS A 255 14.30 3.49 -28.37
N HIS A 256 13.43 3.77 -29.33
CA HIS A 256 12.27 2.91 -29.64
C HIS A 256 12.59 2.00 -30.82
N VAL A 257 12.16 0.75 -30.71
CA VAL A 257 12.36 -0.28 -31.72
C VAL A 257 11.00 -0.83 -32.11
N GLY A 258 10.74 -0.89 -33.41
CA GLY A 258 9.59 -1.59 -33.95
C GLY A 258 9.93 -3.07 -34.18
N ALA A 259 8.96 -3.93 -33.90
CA ALA A 259 8.98 -5.32 -34.33
C ALA A 259 7.76 -5.56 -35.24
N ASP A 260 7.95 -6.28 -36.33
CA ASP A 260 6.92 -6.63 -37.30
C ASP A 260 7.01 -8.13 -37.60
N GLU A 261 5.88 -8.83 -37.64
CA GLU A 261 5.85 -10.30 -37.76
C GLU A 261 4.83 -10.76 -38.82
N PRO A 262 5.00 -10.36 -40.09
CA PRO A 262 4.10 -10.77 -41.17
C PRO A 262 4.18 -12.27 -41.45
N TYR A 263 3.08 -12.82 -41.98
CA TYR A 263 3.08 -14.20 -42.49
C TYR A 263 4.12 -14.37 -43.59
N ALA A 264 4.92 -15.44 -43.51
CA ALA A 264 6.05 -15.70 -44.40
C ALA A 264 5.64 -15.72 -45.88
N ALA A 265 4.44 -16.21 -46.20
CA ALA A 265 3.90 -16.23 -47.56
C ALA A 265 3.67 -14.83 -48.17
N SER A 266 3.47 -13.81 -47.32
CA SER A 266 3.20 -12.43 -47.76
C SER A 266 4.47 -11.60 -48.00
N VAL A 267 5.57 -11.98 -47.34
CA VAL A 267 6.85 -11.24 -47.34
C VAL A 267 7.46 -11.07 -48.73
N PRO A 268 7.56 -12.10 -49.59
CA PRO A 268 8.25 -11.99 -50.88
C PRO A 268 7.67 -10.89 -51.78
N SER A 269 6.35 -10.67 -51.71
CA SER A 269 5.67 -9.65 -52.51
C SER A 269 5.96 -8.21 -52.08
N LYS A 270 6.50 -8.02 -50.86
CA LYS A 270 6.67 -6.70 -50.23
C LYS A 270 8.10 -6.39 -49.81
N ILE A 271 9.03 -7.33 -49.93
CA ILE A 271 10.41 -7.13 -49.46
C ILE A 271 11.11 -5.94 -50.15
N ALA A 272 10.95 -5.80 -51.48
CA ALA A 272 11.55 -4.69 -52.22
C ALA A 272 10.97 -3.32 -51.80
N GLU A 273 9.65 -3.27 -51.53
CA GLU A 273 8.98 -2.06 -51.01
C GLU A 273 9.49 -1.71 -49.61
N ARG A 274 9.70 -2.71 -48.74
CA ARG A 274 10.22 -2.53 -47.37
C ARG A 274 11.67 -2.04 -47.38
N ASP A 275 12.52 -2.58 -48.24
CA ASP A 275 13.91 -2.14 -48.39
C ASP A 275 14.02 -0.72 -48.96
N ALA A 276 13.13 -0.36 -49.90
CA ALA A 276 13.04 1.00 -50.42
C ALA A 276 12.56 1.98 -49.33
N TRP A 277 11.54 1.58 -48.56
CA TRP A 277 11.02 2.38 -47.44
C TRP A 277 12.09 2.64 -46.37
N ALA A 278 12.85 1.61 -45.98
CA ALA A 278 13.90 1.73 -44.98
C ALA A 278 15.00 2.70 -45.43
N ARG A 279 15.42 2.62 -46.70
CA ARG A 279 16.39 3.55 -47.30
C ARG A 279 15.84 4.98 -47.38
N GLN A 280 14.59 5.16 -47.78
CA GLN A 280 13.98 6.47 -47.93
C GLN A 280 13.86 7.22 -46.59
N HIS A 281 13.57 6.51 -45.50
CA HIS A 281 13.30 7.12 -44.20
C HIS A 281 14.54 7.18 -43.30
N ASN A 282 15.69 6.62 -43.70
CA ASN A 282 16.87 6.38 -42.85
C ASN A 282 16.55 5.48 -41.66
N TRP A 283 15.97 4.31 -41.94
CA TRP A 283 15.69 3.30 -40.94
C TRP A 283 16.52 2.05 -41.23
N SER A 284 16.95 1.37 -40.17
CA SER A 284 17.50 0.03 -40.27
C SER A 284 16.35 -0.96 -40.17
N LEU A 285 16.32 -1.94 -41.08
CA LEU A 285 15.40 -3.06 -41.08
C LEU A 285 16.24 -4.34 -41.12
N ALA A 286 16.04 -5.24 -40.17
CA ALA A 286 16.81 -6.47 -40.06
C ALA A 286 15.94 -7.66 -39.64
N ARG A 287 16.20 -8.82 -40.23
CA ARG A 287 15.60 -10.10 -39.86
C ARG A 287 16.55 -10.89 -38.96
N PRO A 288 16.25 -11.08 -37.67
CA PRO A 288 16.99 -12.01 -36.83
C PRO A 288 16.79 -13.47 -37.25
N GLU A 289 17.73 -14.34 -36.87
CA GLU A 289 17.61 -15.80 -37.02
C GLU A 289 16.55 -16.42 -36.09
N TRP A 290 16.24 -15.73 -34.99
CA TRP A 290 15.24 -16.17 -34.04
C TRP A 290 13.83 -16.03 -34.61
N ALA A 291 13.06 -17.13 -34.67
CA ALA A 291 11.87 -17.25 -35.50
C ALA A 291 10.67 -16.36 -35.10
N GLY A 292 10.67 -15.73 -33.93
CA GLY A 292 9.69 -14.70 -33.57
C GLY A 292 8.81 -15.02 -32.36
N MET A 293 7.98 -14.05 -31.99
CA MET A 293 7.08 -14.10 -30.84
C MET A 293 5.67 -14.55 -31.23
N TYR A 294 5.15 -14.08 -32.38
CA TYR A 294 3.75 -14.23 -32.73
C TYR A 294 3.38 -15.67 -33.10
N TYR A 295 3.96 -16.18 -34.19
CA TYR A 295 3.74 -17.52 -34.73
C TYR A 295 5.00 -18.02 -35.46
N PRO A 296 5.98 -18.61 -34.73
CA PRO A 296 7.31 -18.92 -35.26
C PRO A 296 7.34 -19.88 -36.46
N GLU A 297 6.29 -20.67 -36.65
CA GLU A 297 6.19 -21.66 -37.74
C GLU A 297 5.71 -21.06 -39.06
N GLY A 298 5.13 -19.85 -39.05
CA GLY A 298 4.53 -19.24 -40.24
C GLY A 298 4.69 -17.74 -40.38
N CYS A 299 5.28 -17.05 -39.41
CA CYS A 299 5.61 -15.62 -39.47
C CYS A 299 7.12 -15.42 -39.39
N GLU A 300 7.59 -14.31 -39.93
CA GLU A 300 9.01 -13.92 -39.88
C GLU A 300 9.18 -12.65 -39.04
N LEU A 301 10.05 -12.68 -38.04
CA LEU A 301 10.36 -11.50 -37.23
C LEU A 301 11.26 -10.52 -38.00
N TYR A 302 10.84 -9.26 -38.05
CA TYR A 302 11.63 -8.13 -38.50
C TYR A 302 11.74 -7.10 -37.37
N LEU A 303 12.96 -6.62 -37.13
CA LEU A 303 13.22 -5.50 -36.23
C LEU A 303 13.58 -4.28 -37.04
N TYR A 304 13.08 -3.13 -36.63
CA TYR A 304 13.34 -1.88 -37.32
C TYR A 304 13.43 -0.68 -36.38
N ALA A 305 14.32 0.25 -36.70
CA ALA A 305 14.58 1.42 -35.88
C ALA A 305 15.14 2.59 -36.69
N ASP A 306 14.98 3.80 -36.18
CA ASP A 306 15.44 5.04 -36.79
C ASP A 306 16.95 5.20 -36.60
N THR A 307 17.71 5.20 -37.70
CA THR A 307 19.18 5.32 -37.66
C THR A 307 19.66 6.76 -37.58
N SER A 308 18.78 7.75 -37.74
CA SER A 308 19.14 9.18 -37.67
C SER A 308 19.75 9.57 -36.31
N LYS A 309 19.46 8.81 -35.26
CA LYS A 309 19.97 9.00 -33.90
C LYS A 309 21.16 8.08 -33.56
N GLY A 310 21.74 7.40 -34.55
CA GLY A 310 22.89 6.51 -34.39
C GLY A 310 22.56 5.18 -33.70
N TYR A 311 21.30 4.75 -33.68
CA TYR A 311 20.91 3.46 -33.12
C TYR A 311 21.24 2.32 -34.09
N SER A 312 21.83 1.22 -33.58
CA SER A 312 22.13 0.01 -34.35
C SER A 312 21.41 -1.20 -33.75
N LEU A 313 20.87 -2.06 -34.64
CA LEU A 313 20.20 -3.31 -34.28
C LEU A 313 21.19 -4.46 -34.01
N ASP A 314 22.49 -4.30 -34.29
CA ASP A 314 23.47 -5.41 -34.25
C ASP A 314 23.54 -6.11 -32.90
N ARG A 315 23.41 -5.34 -31.81
CA ARG A 315 23.38 -5.89 -30.45
C ARG A 315 22.20 -6.83 -30.26
N LEU A 316 21.02 -6.44 -30.73
CA LEU A 316 19.79 -7.25 -30.62
C LEU A 316 19.89 -8.50 -31.48
N LEU A 317 20.36 -8.36 -32.72
CA LEU A 317 20.55 -9.48 -33.64
C LEU A 317 21.54 -10.51 -33.07
N LYS A 318 22.66 -10.05 -32.50
CA LYS A 318 23.66 -10.91 -31.86
C LYS A 318 23.16 -11.60 -30.60
N ALA A 319 22.26 -10.97 -29.85
CA ALA A 319 21.61 -11.59 -28.69
C ALA A 319 20.62 -12.66 -29.15
N LEU A 320 19.82 -12.37 -30.18
CA LEU A 320 18.81 -13.28 -30.73
C LEU A 320 19.41 -14.48 -31.46
N SER A 321 20.58 -14.36 -32.11
CA SER A 321 21.23 -15.52 -32.75
C SER A 321 21.77 -16.55 -31.76
N LYS A 322 22.00 -16.15 -30.50
CA LYS A 322 22.42 -17.05 -29.41
C LYS A 322 21.25 -17.52 -28.54
N ALA A 323 20.03 -17.08 -28.88
CA ALA A 323 18.86 -17.38 -28.08
C ALA A 323 18.44 -18.85 -28.24
N PRO A 324 17.84 -19.46 -27.20
CA PRO A 324 17.16 -20.73 -27.35
C PRO A 324 15.97 -20.58 -28.31
N SER A 325 15.58 -21.68 -28.95
CA SER A 325 14.42 -21.72 -29.84
C SER A 325 13.15 -21.15 -29.17
N PRO A 326 12.26 -20.50 -29.92
CA PRO A 326 11.00 -20.01 -29.37
C PRO A 326 10.19 -21.14 -28.71
N ILE A 327 9.55 -20.80 -27.59
CA ILE A 327 8.71 -21.74 -26.85
C ILE A 327 7.40 -21.97 -27.61
N VAL A 328 7.10 -23.21 -27.95
CA VAL A 328 5.89 -23.67 -28.65
C VAL A 328 5.29 -24.87 -27.90
N PRO A 329 4.02 -25.23 -28.13
CA PRO A 329 3.39 -26.37 -27.46
C PRO A 329 4.17 -27.69 -27.49
N ALA A 330 4.99 -27.90 -28.53
CA ALA A 330 5.82 -29.08 -28.72
C ALA A 330 7.08 -29.11 -27.84
N ASN A 331 7.62 -27.96 -27.41
CA ASN A 331 8.87 -27.89 -26.62
C ASN A 331 8.69 -27.22 -25.23
N CYS A 332 7.47 -26.79 -24.90
CA CYS A 332 7.18 -26.12 -23.63
C CYS A 332 7.27 -27.09 -22.43
N ASP A 333 7.81 -26.59 -21.31
CA ASP A 333 7.86 -27.31 -20.04
C ASP A 333 6.50 -27.18 -19.33
N ARG A 334 5.60 -28.13 -19.61
CA ARG A 334 4.26 -28.17 -19.02
C ARG A 334 4.34 -28.67 -17.59
N VAL A 335 3.70 -27.93 -16.68
CA VAL A 335 3.56 -28.35 -15.28
C VAL A 335 2.27 -29.13 -15.16
N ALA A 336 2.39 -30.44 -14.96
CA ALA A 336 1.25 -31.27 -14.61
C ALA A 336 0.73 -30.87 -13.22
N VAL A 337 -0.53 -30.47 -13.14
CA VAL A 337 -1.21 -30.24 -11.87
C VAL A 337 -2.21 -31.38 -11.70
N GLU A 338 -2.00 -32.22 -10.70
CA GLU A 338 -2.90 -33.34 -10.41
C GLU A 338 -4.23 -32.85 -9.81
N GLY A 339 -5.34 -33.19 -10.47
CA GLY A 339 -6.69 -33.05 -9.94
C GLY A 339 -7.16 -31.62 -9.67
N HIS A 340 -8.05 -31.47 -8.68
CA HIS A 340 -8.68 -30.20 -8.30
C HIS A 340 -7.82 -29.31 -7.38
N VAL A 341 -6.54 -29.65 -7.18
CA VAL A 341 -5.68 -28.90 -6.25
C VAL A 341 -5.28 -27.55 -6.89
N PRO A 342 -5.49 -26.42 -6.20
CA PRO A 342 -4.96 -25.14 -6.65
C PRO A 342 -3.43 -25.23 -6.76
N PHE A 343 -2.90 -24.93 -7.94
CA PHE A 343 -1.45 -24.83 -8.09
C PHE A 343 -1.02 -23.50 -7.51
N VAL A 344 -0.10 -23.56 -6.55
CA VAL A 344 0.43 -22.40 -5.83
C VAL A 344 1.93 -22.35 -6.08
N THR A 345 2.38 -21.26 -6.70
CA THR A 345 3.81 -21.08 -7.01
C THR A 345 4.63 -20.82 -5.74
N PRO A 346 5.96 -21.05 -5.77
CA PRO A 346 6.84 -20.65 -4.68
C PRO A 346 6.69 -19.17 -4.27
N GLY A 347 6.52 -18.26 -5.24
CA GLY A 347 6.29 -16.83 -4.99
C GLY A 347 4.96 -16.56 -4.29
N GLU A 348 3.87 -17.24 -4.69
CA GLU A 348 2.58 -17.13 -4.00
C GLU A 348 2.67 -17.59 -2.54
N ARG A 349 3.36 -18.72 -2.27
CA ARG A 349 3.56 -19.20 -0.89
C ARG A 349 4.33 -18.19 -0.06
N ALA A 350 5.42 -17.66 -0.60
CA ALA A 350 6.23 -16.65 0.08
C ALA A 350 5.44 -15.37 0.38
N GLU A 351 4.61 -14.90 -0.55
CA GLU A 351 3.73 -13.75 -0.34
C GLU A 351 2.66 -14.00 0.72
N ALA A 352 2.07 -15.20 0.73
CA ALA A 352 1.09 -15.63 1.72
C ALA A 352 1.71 -15.70 3.13
N GLU A 353 2.90 -16.31 3.25
CA GLU A 353 3.68 -16.38 4.49
C GLU A 353 4.07 -14.97 4.98
N ALA A 354 4.54 -14.09 4.10
CA ALA A 354 4.86 -12.72 4.45
C ALA A 354 3.62 -11.94 4.92
N LYS A 355 2.46 -12.17 4.30
CA LYS A 355 1.17 -11.59 4.73
C LYS A 355 0.75 -12.14 6.09
N LEU A 356 0.90 -13.44 6.33
CA LEU A 356 0.64 -14.07 7.62
C LEU A 356 1.54 -13.47 8.71
N ALA A 357 2.85 -13.37 8.45
CA ALA A 357 3.82 -12.79 9.38
C ALA A 357 3.49 -11.35 9.74
N ARG A 358 3.11 -10.50 8.76
CA ARG A 358 2.62 -9.14 9.02
C ARG A 358 1.36 -9.11 9.87
N ASN A 359 0.42 -10.01 9.62
CA ASN A 359 -0.82 -10.09 10.39
C ASN A 359 -0.57 -10.57 11.82
N VAL A 360 0.36 -11.51 12.04
CA VAL A 360 0.80 -11.95 13.36
C VAL A 360 1.49 -10.81 14.10
N GLN A 361 2.36 -10.05 13.44
CA GLN A 361 2.96 -8.83 14.03
C GLN A 361 1.91 -7.79 14.40
N ARG A 362 0.83 -7.63 13.60
CA ARG A 362 -0.27 -6.71 13.90
C ARG A 362 -1.21 -7.21 15.00
N LYS A 363 -1.32 -8.52 15.18
CA LYS A 363 -2.15 -9.19 16.21
C LYS A 363 -1.37 -9.54 17.48
N ALA A 364 -0.04 -9.38 17.50
CA ALA A 364 0.73 -9.46 18.72
C ALA A 364 0.08 -8.50 19.73
N PRO A 365 -0.33 -8.98 20.93
CA PRO A 365 -0.96 -8.14 21.92
C PRO A 365 -0.05 -6.94 22.16
N ALA A 366 -0.58 -5.74 21.92
CA ALA A 366 0.12 -4.53 22.34
C ALA A 366 0.52 -4.69 23.81
N PRO A 367 1.73 -4.25 24.22
CA PRO A 367 2.12 -4.31 25.62
C PRO A 367 0.98 -3.73 26.46
N ARG A 368 0.55 -4.50 27.48
CA ARG A 368 -0.57 -4.16 28.38
C ARG A 368 -0.62 -2.65 28.57
N GLY A 369 -1.72 -2.03 28.15
CA GLY A 369 -1.86 -0.58 28.12
C GLY A 369 -1.41 0.04 29.45
N PRO A 370 -0.82 1.25 29.43
CA PRO A 370 -0.27 1.87 30.62
C PRO A 370 -1.34 1.92 31.73
N LYS A 371 -0.95 1.58 32.97
CA LYS A 371 -1.80 1.47 34.17
C LYS A 371 -2.70 2.70 34.44
N THR A 372 -2.46 3.81 33.74
CA THR A 372 -3.07 5.13 33.91
C THR A 372 -4.20 5.43 32.91
N THR A 373 -4.65 4.49 32.09
CA THR A 373 -5.64 4.73 31.03
C THR A 373 -6.64 3.59 30.85
N VAL A 374 -7.88 3.91 30.49
CA VAL A 374 -8.98 2.94 30.22
C VAL A 374 -9.58 3.17 28.83
N GLU A 375 -10.03 2.10 28.19
CA GLU A 375 -10.75 2.18 26.92
C GLU A 375 -12.22 2.50 27.17
N TYR A 376 -12.80 3.35 26.31
CA TYR A 376 -14.23 3.61 26.28
C TYR A 376 -14.73 3.64 24.82
N ARG A 377 -16.03 3.47 24.64
CA ARG A 377 -16.69 3.54 23.33
C ARG A 377 -17.60 4.76 23.30
N LEU A 378 -17.49 5.56 22.25
CA LEU A 378 -18.40 6.67 22.03
C LEU A 378 -19.83 6.14 21.81
N PRO A 379 -20.84 6.64 22.55
CA PRO A 379 -22.22 6.13 22.48
C PRO A 379 -22.82 6.15 21.06
N LEU A 380 -22.51 7.18 20.27
CA LEU A 380 -23.11 7.38 18.94
C LEU A 380 -22.29 6.80 17.77
N SER A 381 -20.95 6.85 17.85
CA SER A 381 -20.09 6.45 16.73
C SER A 381 -19.51 5.04 16.87
N GLY A 382 -19.58 4.44 18.06
CA GLY A 382 -18.97 3.15 18.36
C GLY A 382 -17.43 3.12 18.27
N GLN A 383 -16.80 4.27 18.00
CA GLN A 383 -15.34 4.37 17.93
C GLN A 383 -14.73 4.09 19.30
N ARG A 384 -13.64 3.31 19.30
CA ARG A 384 -12.87 3.02 20.51
C ARG A 384 -11.90 4.16 20.77
N ARG A 385 -12.00 4.79 21.94
CA ARG A 385 -11.09 5.83 22.43
C ARG A 385 -10.54 5.45 23.80
N ARG A 386 -9.57 6.22 24.28
CA ARG A 386 -8.95 6.01 25.60
C ARG A 386 -9.07 7.29 26.42
N ARG A 387 -9.43 7.14 27.69
CA ARG A 387 -9.45 8.22 28.68
C ARG A 387 -8.50 7.91 29.84
N PRO A 388 -8.13 8.91 30.66
CA PRO A 388 -7.36 8.67 31.87
C PRO A 388 -8.11 7.71 32.82
N LYS A 389 -7.37 6.87 33.55
CA LYS A 389 -7.94 5.94 34.56
C LYS A 389 -8.14 6.67 35.89
N ALA A 390 -8.97 7.70 35.86
CA ALA A 390 -9.48 8.42 37.03
C ALA A 390 -10.88 8.95 36.69
N ALA A 391 -11.63 9.38 37.70
CA ALA A 391 -12.89 10.09 37.52
C ALA A 391 -12.72 11.46 38.17
N MET A 392 -12.89 12.53 37.38
CA MET A 392 -12.87 13.88 37.91
C MET A 392 -14.23 14.17 38.55
N PRO A 393 -14.29 14.78 39.75
CA PRO A 393 -15.56 15.17 40.38
C PRO A 393 -16.42 16.09 39.50
N VAL A 394 -17.75 15.99 39.61
CA VAL A 394 -18.72 16.74 38.79
C VAL A 394 -18.57 18.26 38.97
N ASP A 395 -18.26 18.72 40.18
CA ASP A 395 -17.98 20.13 40.50
C ASP A 395 -16.71 20.64 39.80
N ALA A 396 -15.66 19.82 39.73
CA ALA A 396 -14.44 20.15 38.97
C ALA A 396 -14.72 20.22 37.45
N HIS A 397 -15.56 19.31 36.95
CA HIS A 397 -16.10 19.36 35.59
C HIS A 397 -16.87 20.67 35.33
N ALA A 398 -17.80 21.05 36.22
CA ALA A 398 -18.56 22.30 36.12
C ALA A 398 -17.67 23.55 36.15
N ARG A 399 -16.63 23.54 36.99
CA ARG A 399 -15.63 24.61 37.05
C ARG A 399 -14.89 24.76 35.71
N ILE A 400 -14.38 23.66 35.14
CA ILE A 400 -13.72 23.69 33.83
C ILE A 400 -14.72 24.12 32.74
N GLY A 401 -15.94 23.59 32.76
CA GLY A 401 -17.00 23.97 31.82
C GLY A 401 -17.23 25.49 31.80
N THR A 402 -17.36 26.11 32.97
CA THR A 402 -17.50 27.57 33.11
C THR A 402 -16.30 28.33 32.50
N LEU A 403 -15.07 27.88 32.77
CA LEU A 403 -13.85 28.48 32.23
C LEU A 403 -13.81 28.38 30.71
N LEU A 404 -14.05 27.19 30.14
CA LEU A 404 -14.04 26.97 28.69
C LEU A 404 -15.16 27.73 27.98
N LYS A 405 -16.39 27.72 28.53
CA LYS A 405 -17.52 28.46 27.97
C LYS A 405 -17.22 29.96 27.90
N SER A 406 -16.60 30.55 28.93
CA SER A 406 -16.21 31.97 28.92
C SER A 406 -15.23 32.32 27.78
N VAL A 407 -14.30 31.41 27.46
CA VAL A 407 -13.35 31.61 26.35
C VAL A 407 -14.05 31.41 25.01
N LEU A 408 -14.93 30.41 24.89
CA LEU A 408 -15.62 30.10 23.63
C LEU A 408 -16.58 31.21 23.21
N THR A 409 -17.30 31.84 24.14
CA THR A 409 -18.22 32.96 23.85
C THR A 409 -17.48 34.12 23.20
N ASP A 410 -16.35 34.54 23.78
CA ASP A 410 -15.62 35.73 23.34
C ASP A 410 -14.66 35.46 22.17
N THR A 411 -14.36 34.18 21.87
CA THR A 411 -13.41 33.79 20.81
C THR A 411 -14.07 33.18 19.57
N ARG A 412 -15.40 33.26 19.41
CA ARG A 412 -16.12 32.74 18.22
C ARG A 412 -15.53 33.18 16.89
N ALA A 413 -15.11 34.45 16.78
CA ALA A 413 -14.49 34.99 15.57
C ALA A 413 -13.06 34.49 15.33
N ARG A 414 -12.43 33.82 16.31
CA ARG A 414 -11.04 33.34 16.27
C ARG A 414 -11.01 31.83 16.10
N ALA A 415 -11.19 31.35 14.87
CA ALA A 415 -11.30 29.92 14.55
C ALA A 415 -10.16 29.06 15.14
N GLY A 416 -8.92 29.57 15.20
CA GLY A 416 -7.78 28.85 15.77
C GLY A 416 -7.87 28.62 17.29
N VAL A 417 -8.41 29.58 18.04
CA VAL A 417 -8.61 29.45 19.49
C VAL A 417 -9.88 28.63 19.74
N TYR A 418 -10.98 29.04 19.11
CA TYR A 418 -12.29 28.41 19.25
C TYR A 418 -12.24 26.90 19.00
N LYS A 419 -11.73 26.44 17.84
CA LYS A 419 -11.73 25.02 17.47
C LYS A 419 -10.93 24.15 18.44
N ARG A 420 -9.86 24.70 19.03
CA ARG A 420 -9.01 23.95 19.98
C ARG A 420 -9.68 23.84 21.35
N VAL A 421 -10.26 24.92 21.84
CA VAL A 421 -11.00 24.95 23.11
C VAL A 421 -12.27 24.10 23.00
N ASP A 422 -12.96 24.14 21.86
CA ASP A 422 -14.15 23.34 21.60
C ASP A 422 -13.86 21.83 21.51
N ALA A 423 -12.70 21.46 20.94
CA ALA A 423 -12.23 20.08 20.95
C ALA A 423 -11.91 19.58 22.37
N VAL A 424 -11.38 20.44 23.25
CA VAL A 424 -11.16 20.11 24.66
C VAL A 424 -12.50 19.94 25.38
N ARG A 425 -13.44 20.87 25.16
CA ARG A 425 -14.81 20.78 25.71
C ARG A 425 -15.49 19.47 25.34
N SER A 426 -15.47 19.12 24.05
CA SER A 426 -16.14 17.92 23.54
C SER A 426 -15.55 16.63 24.10
N GLU A 427 -14.23 16.53 24.23
CA GLU A 427 -13.60 15.35 24.86
C GLU A 427 -13.92 15.22 26.34
N LEU A 428 -14.01 16.32 27.09
CA LEU A 428 -14.38 16.26 28.50
C LEU A 428 -15.85 15.91 28.71
N ASP A 429 -16.72 16.30 27.77
CA ASP A 429 -18.12 15.87 27.73
C ASP A 429 -18.25 14.36 27.49
N ASP A 430 -17.42 13.80 26.61
CA ASP A 430 -17.36 12.35 26.41
C ASP A 430 -16.83 11.62 27.66
N TRP A 431 -15.84 12.20 28.34
CA TRP A 431 -15.24 11.57 29.54
C TRP A 431 -16.20 11.58 30.72
N VAL A 432 -16.92 12.68 30.99
CA VAL A 432 -17.83 12.79 32.15
C VAL A 432 -18.95 11.75 32.09
N GLN A 433 -19.48 11.47 30.89
CA GLN A 433 -20.50 10.42 30.66
C GLN A 433 -19.97 9.00 30.94
N CYS A 434 -18.66 8.81 30.85
CA CYS A 434 -17.99 7.53 31.15
C CYS A 434 -17.48 7.45 32.60
N GLU A 435 -17.58 8.54 33.37
CA GLU A 435 -17.05 8.67 34.72
C GLU A 435 -18.15 8.64 35.77
N HIS A 436 -19.31 9.21 35.46
CA HIS A 436 -20.46 9.29 36.37
C HIS A 436 -21.68 8.64 35.73
N ASP A 437 -22.44 7.90 36.53
CA ASP A 437 -23.73 7.38 36.11
C ASP A 437 -24.85 8.43 36.30
N ARG A 438 -26.06 8.11 35.83
CA ARG A 438 -27.22 9.01 35.94
C ARG A 438 -27.67 9.26 37.38
N ALA A 439 -27.29 8.40 38.32
CA ALA A 439 -27.62 8.58 39.73
C ALA A 439 -26.70 9.62 40.38
N ALA A 440 -25.41 9.61 40.01
CA ALA A 440 -24.41 10.58 40.45
C ALA A 440 -24.53 11.93 39.73
N MET A 441 -24.99 11.93 38.47
CA MET A 441 -25.15 13.15 37.66
C MET A 441 -26.48 13.10 36.88
N PRO A 442 -27.54 13.78 37.38
CA PRO A 442 -28.80 13.89 36.66
C PRO A 442 -28.63 14.59 35.30
N ASP A 443 -29.48 14.25 34.33
CA ASP A 443 -29.39 14.76 32.94
C ASP A 443 -29.38 16.30 32.88
N ALA A 444 -30.14 16.99 33.74
CA ALA A 444 -30.13 18.46 33.80
C ALA A 444 -28.74 19.04 34.15
N VAL A 445 -28.05 18.42 35.13
CA VAL A 445 -26.69 18.83 35.52
C VAL A 445 -25.70 18.54 34.39
N PHE A 446 -25.86 17.41 33.70
CA PHE A 446 -25.02 17.03 32.58
C PHE A 446 -25.10 18.04 31.42
N PHE A 447 -26.32 18.38 30.98
CA PHE A 447 -26.50 19.32 29.85
C PHE A 447 -25.93 20.72 30.16
N ASP A 448 -26.03 21.18 31.41
CA ASP A 448 -25.56 22.50 31.81
C ASP A 448 -24.04 22.61 31.93
N LEU A 449 -23.36 21.48 32.11
CA LEU A 449 -21.96 21.42 32.49
C LEU A 449 -21.04 22.01 31.41
N TYR A 450 -21.16 21.53 30.17
CA TYR A 450 -20.35 22.01 29.03
C TYR A 450 -21.11 22.85 28.00
N TYR A 451 -22.43 22.68 27.89
CA TYR A 451 -23.21 23.26 26.79
C TYR A 451 -24.35 24.19 27.21
N GLY A 452 -24.83 24.12 28.45
CA GLY A 452 -25.87 25.04 28.94
C GLY A 452 -25.42 26.50 29.02
N GLU A 453 -26.41 27.39 29.02
CA GLU A 453 -26.21 28.84 28.97
C GLU A 453 -25.36 29.34 30.14
N ASN A 454 -24.38 30.18 29.81
CA ASN A 454 -23.67 30.93 30.83
C ASN A 454 -24.52 32.13 31.20
N SER A 455 -25.09 32.17 32.42
CA SER A 455 -25.77 33.35 32.96
C SER A 455 -24.83 34.54 33.25
N ILE A 456 -23.61 34.54 32.70
CA ILE A 456 -22.66 35.63 32.84
C ILE A 456 -22.90 36.61 31.68
N GLU A 457 -23.96 37.40 31.79
CA GLU A 457 -24.05 38.69 31.12
C GLU A 457 -22.93 39.58 31.68
N GLY A 458 -21.80 39.59 30.99
CA GLY A 458 -20.63 40.36 31.37
C GLY A 458 -19.94 40.90 30.13
N LYS A 459 -19.33 42.08 30.27
CA LYS A 459 -18.51 42.70 29.22
C LYS A 459 -17.45 41.69 28.72
N PRO A 460 -17.08 41.73 27.42
CA PRO A 460 -16.06 40.84 26.86
C PRO A 460 -14.82 40.84 27.73
N LYS A 461 -14.35 39.65 28.12
CA LYS A 461 -13.16 39.57 28.97
C LYS A 461 -11.92 39.89 28.14
N ALA A 462 -10.95 40.57 28.74
CA ALA A 462 -9.67 40.85 28.07
C ALA A 462 -8.97 39.53 27.71
N GLY A 463 -8.16 39.52 26.63
CA GLY A 463 -7.42 38.34 26.19
C GLY A 463 -6.55 37.70 27.28
N GLU A 464 -6.09 38.50 28.24
CA GLU A 464 -5.32 38.06 29.42
C GLU A 464 -6.14 37.17 30.34
N GLN A 465 -7.40 37.54 30.58
CA GLN A 465 -8.33 36.75 31.39
C GLN A 465 -8.66 35.40 30.74
N HIS A 466 -8.67 35.32 29.41
CA HIS A 466 -8.82 34.04 28.71
C HIS A 466 -7.60 33.14 28.87
N ILE A 467 -6.39 33.72 28.85
CA ILE A 467 -5.16 32.98 29.12
C ILE A 467 -5.20 32.42 30.54
N GLU A 468 -5.56 33.24 31.54
CA GLU A 468 -5.74 32.80 32.93
C GLU A 468 -6.77 31.67 33.05
N ASN A 469 -7.93 31.81 32.40
CA ASN A 469 -8.97 30.78 32.44
C ASN A 469 -8.50 29.45 31.84
N LEU A 470 -7.73 29.50 30.75
CA LEU A 470 -7.15 28.32 30.12
C LEU A 470 -6.06 27.68 30.99
N ARG A 471 -5.22 28.49 31.65
CA ARG A 471 -4.21 28.00 32.61
C ARG A 471 -4.85 27.36 33.84
N LEU A 472 -5.95 27.93 34.32
CA LEU A 472 -6.71 27.37 35.43
C LEU A 472 -7.41 26.06 35.02
N ALA A 473 -7.95 25.97 33.80
CA ALA A 473 -8.49 24.71 33.30
C ALA A 473 -7.40 23.62 33.21
N GLN A 474 -6.21 23.97 32.72
CA GLN A 474 -5.04 23.08 32.68
C GLN A 474 -4.64 22.57 34.07
N SER A 475 -4.61 23.44 35.09
CA SER A 475 -4.24 23.03 36.46
C SER A 475 -5.26 22.07 37.07
N VAL A 476 -6.57 22.32 36.89
CA VAL A 476 -7.63 21.41 37.37
C VAL A 476 -7.54 20.05 36.66
N LEU A 477 -7.28 20.02 35.35
CA LEU A 477 -7.09 18.77 34.61
C LEU A 477 -5.89 17.96 35.13
N MET A 478 -4.76 18.62 35.40
CA MET A 478 -3.56 17.98 35.94
C MET A 478 -3.71 17.53 37.40
N GLN A 479 -4.60 18.15 38.16
CA GLN A 479 -4.91 17.76 39.54
C GLN A 479 -5.74 16.47 39.60
N HIS A 480 -6.71 16.31 38.71
CA HIS A 480 -7.67 15.21 38.78
C HIS A 480 -7.32 14.00 37.90
N TYR A 481 -6.51 14.18 36.85
CA TYR A 481 -6.13 13.09 35.95
C TYR A 481 -4.65 12.70 36.07
N PRO A 482 -4.32 11.40 36.04
CA PRO A 482 -2.93 10.95 36.01
C PRO A 482 -2.27 11.36 34.69
N ASP A 483 -0.96 11.59 34.72
CA ASP A 483 -0.20 11.86 33.49
C ASP A 483 -0.31 10.68 32.52
N CYS A 484 -0.90 10.96 31.35
CA CYS A 484 -1.17 9.99 30.31
C CYS A 484 -1.32 10.67 28.94
N ALA A 485 -1.25 9.87 27.87
CA ALA A 485 -1.34 10.40 26.51
C ALA A 485 -2.63 11.20 26.23
N PRO A 486 -3.85 10.74 26.62
CA PRO A 486 -5.08 11.51 26.42
C PRO A 486 -5.04 12.88 27.13
N LEU A 487 -4.58 12.92 28.39
CA LEU A 487 -4.44 14.17 29.13
C LEU A 487 -3.45 15.12 28.47
N ARG A 488 -2.26 14.63 28.09
CA ARG A 488 -1.24 15.45 27.40
C ARG A 488 -1.75 16.03 26.09
N GLU A 489 -2.62 15.31 25.39
CA GLU A 489 -3.24 15.82 24.16
C GLU A 489 -4.19 17.00 24.45
N LEU A 490 -5.04 16.91 25.47
CA LEU A 490 -5.90 18.03 25.88
C LEU A 490 -5.07 19.22 26.34
N ILE A 491 -4.04 18.99 27.15
CA ILE A 491 -3.12 20.03 27.60
C ILE A 491 -2.42 20.71 26.40
N GLY A 492 -1.94 19.93 25.43
CA GLY A 492 -1.33 20.48 24.22
C GLY A 492 -2.28 21.36 23.39
N LYS A 493 -3.58 21.02 23.33
CA LYS A 493 -4.59 21.88 22.69
C LYS A 493 -4.78 23.20 23.44
N ILE A 494 -4.79 23.17 24.77
CA ILE A 494 -4.86 24.36 25.63
C ILE A 494 -3.60 25.23 25.44
N ASP A 495 -2.41 24.66 25.47
CA ASP A 495 -1.15 25.40 25.26
C ASP A 495 -1.10 26.08 23.89
N LEU A 496 -1.57 25.41 22.84
CA LEU A 496 -1.66 26.00 21.50
C LEU A 496 -2.71 27.13 21.43
N ALA A 497 -3.81 27.01 22.16
CA ALA A 497 -4.80 28.09 22.28
C ALA A 497 -4.22 29.31 23.01
N VAL A 498 -3.51 29.10 24.13
CA VAL A 498 -2.81 30.16 24.87
C VAL A 498 -1.77 30.85 23.99
N ARG A 499 -0.90 30.10 23.30
CA ARG A 499 0.08 30.69 22.35
C ARG A 499 -0.58 31.50 21.23
N SER A 500 -1.77 31.09 20.80
CA SER A 500 -2.52 31.83 19.77
C SER A 500 -3.12 33.13 20.32
N LEU A 501 -3.47 33.17 21.61
CA LEU A 501 -3.90 34.39 22.30
C LEU A 501 -2.72 35.33 22.58
N GLU A 502 -1.55 34.79 22.92
CA GLU A 502 -0.31 35.55 23.20
C GLU A 502 0.27 36.23 21.96
N LYS A 503 0.23 35.59 20.79
CA LYS A 503 0.73 36.14 19.51
C LYS A 503 0.02 37.40 19.01
N LEU A 504 -1.06 37.80 19.68
CA LEU A 504 -1.87 38.98 19.37
C LEU A 504 -1.64 40.13 20.37
N ARG A 505 -0.74 39.96 21.33
CA ARG A 505 -0.02 41.07 21.98
C ARG A 505 1.09 41.52 21.06
#